data_AF-A0A7S3E4P1-F1
#
_entry.id   AF-A0A7S3E4P1-F1
#
_cell.length_a   1.000
_cell.length_b   1.000
_cell.length_c   1.000
_cell.angle_alpha   90.00
_cell.angle_beta   90.00
_cell.angle_gamma   90.00
#
_symmetry.space_group_name_H-M   'P 1'
#
loop_
_entity.id
_entity.type
_entity.pdbx_description
1 polymer ?
#
loop_
_entity_poly.entity_id
_entity_poly.type
_entity_poly.pdbx_seq_one_letter_code
_entity_poly.pdbx_strand_id
1 'polypeptide(L)'
;MENVKSQGTKLWAAVKEPAILYPMSFIFLFQATPVPESAFFFFKTEKLGFSPDFLGQVNFVSRLAMLAGITGYNTYLKKVPLRTLFKWVIWAGFAIGSTQLVLISGYNKTLGISDEVFAMGDTAVLTVLGQLSFMPLLVLAAQLCPEGVEATLFATLMSILNAGTFIGTSLGGGLTSLFGVTSDNFDNMFALVATSLVLSLTPLLLLNMVPSDITSEEDD
;
A
#
# COMPACT_ATOMS: atom_id res chain seq x y z
N MET A 1 -2.07 -39.05 0.15
CA MET A 1 -2.82 -38.18 -0.80
C MET A 1 -4.13 -37.66 -0.22
N GLU A 2 -4.82 -38.41 0.66
CA GLU A 2 -6.07 -37.97 1.32
C GLU A 2 -5.91 -36.70 2.17
N ASN A 3 -4.78 -36.57 2.87
CA ASN A 3 -4.47 -35.38 3.70
C ASN A 3 -4.28 -34.09 2.88
N VAL A 4 -3.72 -34.19 1.66
CA VAL A 4 -3.49 -33.01 0.79
C VAL A 4 -4.81 -32.48 0.22
N LYS A 5 -5.73 -33.36 -0.17
CA LYS A 5 -7.07 -32.96 -0.64
C LYS A 5 -7.89 -32.32 0.50
N SER A 6 -7.78 -32.86 1.71
CA SER A 6 -8.42 -32.31 2.92
C SER A 6 -7.86 -30.92 3.28
N GLN A 7 -6.53 -30.77 3.31
CA GLN A 7 -5.86 -29.49 3.55
C GLN A 7 -6.21 -28.44 2.48
N GLY A 8 -6.24 -28.84 1.21
CA GLY A 8 -6.64 -27.95 0.10
C GLY A 8 -8.09 -27.47 0.22
N THR A 9 -8.99 -28.34 0.68
CA THR A 9 -10.41 -27.97 0.90
C THR A 9 -10.55 -27.01 2.08
N LYS A 10 -9.80 -27.22 3.18
CA LYS A 10 -9.76 -26.31 4.33
C LYS A 10 -9.20 -24.93 3.95
N LEU A 11 -8.10 -24.90 3.20
CA LEU A 11 -7.52 -23.68 2.68
C LEU A 11 -8.51 -22.91 1.81
N TRP A 12 -9.17 -23.62 0.88
CA TRP A 12 -10.16 -23.02 -0.02
C TRP A 12 -11.36 -22.46 0.73
N ALA A 13 -11.80 -23.15 1.80
CA ALA A 13 -12.85 -22.64 2.67
C ALA A 13 -12.41 -21.34 3.38
N ALA A 14 -11.22 -21.31 3.98
CA ALA A 14 -10.69 -20.13 4.66
C ALA A 14 -10.51 -18.93 3.71
N VAL A 15 -9.96 -19.14 2.51
CA VAL A 15 -9.79 -18.05 1.52
C VAL A 15 -11.13 -17.52 1.01
N LYS A 16 -12.17 -18.37 0.96
CA LYS A 16 -13.53 -17.97 0.56
C LYS A 16 -14.31 -17.31 1.67
N GLU A 17 -13.83 -17.35 2.91
CA GLU A 17 -14.51 -16.72 4.04
C GLU A 17 -14.65 -15.22 3.75
N PRO A 18 -15.87 -14.65 3.77
CA PRO A 18 -16.11 -13.24 3.49
C PRO A 18 -15.18 -12.28 4.25
N ALA A 19 -14.89 -12.61 5.51
CA ALA A 19 -13.99 -11.85 6.37
C ALA A 19 -12.54 -11.77 5.84
N ILE A 20 -12.09 -12.74 5.05
CA ILE A 20 -10.77 -12.73 4.41
C ILE A 20 -10.87 -12.26 2.95
N LEU A 21 -11.87 -12.76 2.21
CA LEU A 21 -12.01 -12.53 0.77
C LEU A 21 -12.23 -11.04 0.44
N TYR A 22 -13.09 -10.34 1.19
CA TYR A 22 -13.38 -8.93 0.92
C TYR A 22 -12.16 -8.02 1.19
N PRO A 23 -11.49 -8.09 2.36
CA PRO A 23 -10.28 -7.29 2.59
C PRO A 23 -9.13 -7.69 1.66
N MET A 24 -8.96 -8.98 1.36
CA MET A 24 -7.93 -9.46 0.43
C MET A 24 -8.13 -8.91 -0.98
N SER A 25 -9.34 -9.01 -1.53
CA SER A 25 -9.65 -8.48 -2.86
C SER A 25 -9.51 -6.96 -2.91
N PHE A 26 -9.93 -6.26 -1.85
CA PHE A 26 -9.76 -4.82 -1.73
C PHE A 26 -8.27 -4.41 -1.74
N ILE A 27 -7.44 -5.04 -0.89
CA ILE A 27 -6.00 -4.72 -0.82
C ILE A 27 -5.30 -5.13 -2.12
N PHE A 28 -5.69 -6.24 -2.74
CA PHE A 28 -5.18 -6.62 -4.06
C PHE A 28 -5.45 -5.53 -5.10
N LEU A 29 -6.68 -5.01 -5.17
CA LEU A 29 -7.03 -3.94 -6.09
C LEU A 29 -6.32 -2.63 -5.74
N PHE A 30 -6.15 -2.33 -4.45
CA PHE A 30 -5.36 -1.20 -3.98
C PHE A 30 -3.89 -1.30 -4.42
N GLN A 31 -3.26 -2.47 -4.26
CA GLN A 31 -1.88 -2.71 -4.68
C GLN A 31 -1.71 -2.77 -6.20
N ALA A 32 -2.76 -3.18 -6.92
CA ALA A 32 -2.79 -3.20 -8.38
C ALA A 32 -2.96 -1.80 -8.99
N THR A 33 -3.20 -0.76 -8.17
CA THR A 33 -3.19 0.62 -8.68
C THR A 33 -1.80 0.98 -9.23
N PRO A 34 -1.72 1.75 -10.32
CA PRO A 34 -0.45 2.03 -10.95
C PRO A 34 0.43 2.94 -10.08
N VAL A 35 1.62 2.46 -9.76
CA VAL A 35 2.62 3.22 -8.99
C VAL A 35 3.87 3.43 -9.85
N PRO A 36 4.19 4.68 -10.26
CA PRO A 36 5.34 4.96 -11.11
C PRO A 36 6.64 5.01 -10.29
N GLU A 37 6.98 3.90 -9.65
CA GLU A 37 8.08 3.79 -8.67
C GLU A 37 9.44 4.13 -9.29
N SER A 38 9.72 3.62 -10.50
CA SER A 38 10.97 3.89 -11.21
C SER A 38 11.13 5.36 -11.61
N ALA A 39 10.06 6.00 -12.08
CA ALA A 39 10.07 7.42 -12.42
C ALA A 39 10.37 8.29 -11.19
N PHE A 40 9.78 7.98 -10.05
CA PHE A 40 10.05 8.66 -8.79
C PHE A 40 11.47 8.43 -8.29
N PHE A 41 11.99 7.23 -8.45
CA PHE A 41 13.37 6.92 -8.08
C PHE A 41 14.36 7.76 -8.90
N PHE A 42 14.23 7.76 -10.23
CA PHE A 42 15.08 8.59 -11.10
C PHE A 42 14.93 10.08 -10.84
N PHE A 43 13.72 10.56 -10.52
CA PHE A 43 13.53 11.95 -10.14
C PHE A 43 14.27 12.31 -8.84
N LYS A 44 14.22 11.43 -7.83
CA LYS A 44 14.94 11.62 -6.56
C LYS A 44 16.46 11.61 -6.77
N THR A 45 16.99 10.72 -7.60
CA THR A 45 18.44 10.59 -7.81
C THR A 45 18.99 11.61 -8.79
N GLU A 46 18.41 11.74 -9.99
CA GLU A 46 18.96 12.55 -11.08
C GLU A 46 18.57 14.03 -10.97
N LYS A 47 17.32 14.32 -10.56
CA LYS A 47 16.82 15.71 -10.54
C LYS A 47 16.95 16.38 -9.18
N LEU A 48 16.72 15.65 -8.09
CA LEU A 48 16.90 16.17 -6.73
C LEU A 48 18.32 15.92 -6.18
N GLY A 49 19.11 15.04 -6.81
CA GLY A 49 20.49 14.77 -6.39
C GLY A 49 20.61 14.01 -5.08
N PHE A 50 19.56 13.28 -4.65
CA PHE A 50 19.60 12.54 -3.40
C PHE A 50 20.66 11.45 -3.45
N SER A 51 21.58 11.48 -2.50
CA SER A 51 22.63 10.47 -2.39
C SER A 51 22.03 9.10 -2.03
N PRO A 52 22.66 7.99 -2.46
CA PRO A 52 22.26 6.66 -2.02
C PRO A 52 22.24 6.50 -0.48
N ASP A 53 23.17 7.17 0.21
CA ASP A 53 23.21 7.20 1.68
C ASP A 53 21.96 7.85 2.28
N PHE A 54 21.52 8.97 1.71
CA PHE A 54 20.29 9.65 2.13
C PHE A 54 19.06 8.77 1.87
N LEU A 55 18.96 8.15 0.69
CA LEU A 55 17.88 7.20 0.39
C LEU A 55 17.90 5.99 1.34
N GLY A 56 19.09 5.53 1.76
CA GLY A 56 19.24 4.53 2.81
C GLY A 56 18.66 4.99 4.16
N GLN A 57 18.93 6.23 4.57
CA GLN A 57 18.36 6.82 5.79
C GLN A 57 16.83 6.97 5.69
N VAL A 58 16.29 7.41 4.55
CA VAL A 58 14.84 7.48 4.31
C VAL A 58 14.20 6.11 4.53
N ASN A 59 14.80 5.07 3.96
CA ASN A 59 14.32 3.69 4.13
C ASN A 59 14.37 3.26 5.60
N PHE A 60 15.48 3.53 6.30
CA PHE A 60 15.62 3.22 7.72
C PHE A 60 14.54 3.89 8.56
N VAL A 61 14.30 5.20 8.37
CA VAL A 61 13.22 5.95 9.05
C VAL A 61 11.86 5.35 8.72
N SER A 62 11.63 4.97 7.46
CA SER A 62 10.38 4.33 7.02
C SER A 62 10.15 2.98 7.71
N ARG A 63 11.21 2.20 7.96
CA ARG A 63 11.11 0.95 8.74
C ARG A 63 10.76 1.20 10.21
N LEU A 64 11.33 2.23 10.83
CA LEU A 64 10.97 2.62 12.20
C LEU A 64 9.51 3.12 12.27
N ALA A 65 9.11 3.94 11.30
CA ALA A 65 7.74 4.41 11.18
C ALA A 65 6.76 3.24 11.01
N MET A 66 7.10 2.25 10.18
CA MET A 66 6.32 1.02 10.02
C MET A 66 6.12 0.28 11.35
N LEU A 67 7.17 0.11 12.16
CA LEU A 67 7.06 -0.50 13.49
C LEU A 67 6.11 0.29 14.39
N ALA A 68 6.27 1.62 14.45
CA ALA A 68 5.38 2.48 15.22
C ALA A 68 3.93 2.39 14.73
N GLY A 69 3.71 2.31 13.42
CA GLY A 69 2.39 2.12 12.81
C GLY A 69 1.74 0.79 13.19
N ILE A 70 2.50 -0.30 13.23
CA ILE A 70 2.03 -1.62 13.68
C ILE A 70 1.63 -1.56 15.16
N THR A 71 2.46 -0.94 16.01
CA THR A 71 2.14 -0.76 17.44
C THR A 71 0.88 0.08 17.63
N GLY A 72 0.76 1.20 16.90
CA GLY A 72 -0.43 2.04 16.90
C GLY A 72 -1.69 1.31 16.43
N TYR A 73 -1.55 0.46 15.41
CA TYR A 73 -2.64 -0.39 14.94
C TYR A 73 -3.12 -1.34 16.02
N ASN A 74 -2.19 -2.09 16.62
CA ASN A 74 -2.48 -3.11 17.61
C ASN A 74 -3.10 -2.54 18.89
N THR A 75 -2.84 -1.26 19.21
CA THR A 75 -3.32 -0.60 20.42
C THR A 75 -4.65 0.14 20.22
N TYR A 76 -4.84 0.81 19.09
CA TYR A 76 -6.00 1.71 18.90
C TYR A 76 -6.90 1.37 17.70
N LEU A 77 -6.35 0.81 16.62
CA LEU A 77 -7.10 0.66 15.36
C LEU A 77 -7.78 -0.70 15.20
N LYS A 78 -7.45 -1.69 16.03
CA LYS A 78 -8.08 -3.02 15.97
C LYS A 78 -9.60 -3.01 16.08
N LYS A 79 -10.13 -2.09 16.90
CA LYS A 79 -11.56 -1.91 17.18
C LYS A 79 -12.30 -1.13 16.10
N VAL A 80 -11.57 -0.53 15.17
CA VAL A 80 -12.16 0.30 14.11
C VAL A 80 -12.67 -0.62 13.00
N PRO A 81 -13.89 -0.40 12.49
CA PRO A 81 -14.40 -1.15 11.35
C PRO A 81 -13.49 -1.04 10.13
N LEU A 82 -13.24 -2.16 9.44
CA LEU A 82 -12.31 -2.22 8.31
C LEU A 82 -12.64 -1.19 7.23
N ARG A 83 -13.93 -1.05 6.92
CA ARG A 83 -14.41 -0.10 5.91
C ARG A 83 -14.02 1.34 6.26
N THR A 84 -14.10 1.71 7.54
CA THR A 84 -13.71 3.04 8.02
C THR A 84 -12.20 3.20 7.95
N LEU A 85 -11.44 2.18 8.37
CA LEU A 85 -9.98 2.20 8.31
C LEU A 85 -9.47 2.36 6.88
N PHE A 86 -9.93 1.54 5.95
CA PHE A 86 -9.55 1.61 4.53
C PHE A 86 -9.95 2.94 3.89
N LYS A 87 -11.13 3.50 4.24
CA LYS A 87 -11.53 4.83 3.80
C LYS A 87 -10.54 5.89 4.26
N TRP A 88 -10.17 5.89 5.54
CA TRP A 88 -9.19 6.85 6.08
C TRP A 88 -7.82 6.69 5.46
N VAL A 89 -7.37 5.44 5.25
CA VAL A 89 -6.08 5.18 4.63
C VAL A 89 -6.03 5.70 3.19
N ILE A 90 -7.08 5.48 2.38
CA ILE A 90 -7.13 6.02 1.02
C ILE A 90 -7.13 7.55 1.04
N TRP A 91 -7.95 8.19 1.88
CA TRP A 91 -8.00 9.65 1.94
C TRP A 91 -6.69 10.26 2.42
N ALA A 92 -6.07 9.68 3.44
CA ALA A 92 -4.76 10.11 3.93
C ALA A 92 -3.68 9.87 2.86
N GLY A 93 -3.70 8.71 2.19
CA GLY A 93 -2.78 8.36 1.12
C GLY A 93 -2.91 9.29 -0.08
N PHE A 94 -4.14 9.71 -0.44
CA PHE A 94 -4.38 10.70 -1.47
C PHE A 94 -3.89 12.09 -1.06
N ALA A 95 -4.13 12.51 0.19
CA ALA A 95 -3.65 13.79 0.71
C ALA A 95 -2.11 13.85 0.68
N ILE A 96 -1.43 12.84 1.20
CA ILE A 96 0.04 12.74 1.21
C ILE A 96 0.60 12.42 -0.21
N GLY A 97 -0.17 11.77 -1.08
CA GLY A 97 0.23 11.62 -2.48
C GLY A 97 0.17 12.96 -3.22
N SER A 98 -0.79 13.82 -2.88
CA SER A 98 -0.92 15.16 -3.48
C SER A 98 0.22 16.09 -3.08
N THR A 99 0.81 15.92 -1.90
CA THR A 99 2.00 16.68 -1.48
C THR A 99 3.20 16.36 -2.37
N GLN A 100 3.30 15.16 -2.93
CA GLN A 100 4.34 14.84 -3.92
C GLN A 100 4.21 15.65 -5.22
N LEU A 101 2.98 16.02 -5.64
CA LEU A 101 2.79 16.91 -6.79
C LEU A 101 3.34 18.31 -6.51
N VAL A 102 3.22 18.78 -5.26
CA VAL A 102 3.81 20.05 -4.80
C VAL A 102 5.34 19.98 -4.87
N LEU A 103 5.94 18.86 -4.44
CA LEU A 103 7.38 18.63 -4.57
C LEU A 103 7.84 18.64 -6.03
N ILE A 104 7.13 17.94 -6.92
CA ILE A 104 7.46 17.87 -8.36
C ILE A 104 7.36 19.26 -9.02
N SER A 105 6.38 20.07 -8.63
CA SER A 105 6.20 21.43 -9.15
C SER A 105 7.27 22.43 -8.65
N GLY A 106 8.10 22.05 -7.67
CA GLY A 106 9.12 22.92 -7.09
C GLY A 106 8.57 23.98 -6.12
N TYR A 107 7.25 23.99 -5.86
CA TYR A 107 6.60 24.90 -4.92
C TYR A 107 6.98 24.62 -3.45
N ASN A 108 7.64 23.49 -3.17
CA ASN A 108 8.24 23.22 -1.88
C ASN A 108 9.29 24.29 -1.49
N LYS A 109 10.07 24.78 -2.46
CA LYS A 109 11.16 25.74 -2.22
C LYS A 109 10.65 27.14 -1.85
N THR A 110 9.44 27.52 -2.29
CA THR A 110 8.82 28.79 -1.89
C THR A 110 8.25 28.74 -0.47
N LEU A 111 7.99 27.55 0.07
CA LEU A 111 7.58 27.34 1.46
C LEU A 111 8.76 27.19 2.44
N GLY A 112 10.00 27.18 1.94
CA GLY A 112 11.22 27.12 2.77
C GLY A 112 11.50 25.75 3.40
N ILE A 113 10.82 24.69 2.93
CA ILE A 113 11.04 23.31 3.42
C ILE A 113 12.08 22.63 2.51
N SER A 114 13.04 21.93 3.10
CA SER A 114 14.03 21.14 2.35
C SER A 114 13.35 19.97 1.62
N ASP A 115 13.71 19.75 0.35
CA ASP A 115 13.22 18.63 -0.46
C ASP A 115 13.47 17.28 0.22
N GLU A 116 14.56 17.17 0.98
CA GLU A 116 14.96 16.00 1.75
C GLU A 116 13.99 15.67 2.89
N VAL A 117 13.70 16.65 3.75
CA VAL A 117 12.81 16.48 4.92
C VAL A 117 11.40 16.15 4.46
N PHE A 118 10.96 16.82 3.39
CA PHE A 118 9.66 16.57 2.79
C PHE A 118 9.57 15.14 2.22
N ALA A 119 10.57 14.73 1.43
CA ALA A 119 10.61 13.38 0.86
C ALA A 119 10.70 12.29 1.95
N MET A 120 11.43 12.53 3.04
CA MET A 120 11.47 11.64 4.20
C MET A 120 10.11 11.51 4.87
N GLY A 121 9.45 12.64 5.17
CA GLY A 121 8.14 12.67 5.80
C GLY A 121 7.08 11.96 4.98
N ASP A 122 6.96 12.30 3.70
CA ASP A 122 5.99 11.69 2.79
C ASP A 122 6.22 10.18 2.66
N THR A 123 7.47 9.75 2.47
CA THR A 123 7.78 8.32 2.35
C THR A 123 7.47 7.57 3.64
N ALA A 124 7.79 8.14 4.81
CA ALA A 124 7.50 7.52 6.10
C ALA A 124 5.99 7.38 6.34
N VAL A 125 5.21 8.43 6.08
CA VAL A 125 3.75 8.40 6.27
C VAL A 125 3.08 7.43 5.30
N LEU A 126 3.45 7.45 4.02
CA LEU A 126 2.91 6.49 3.03
C LEU A 126 3.27 5.04 3.39
N THR A 127 4.47 4.80 3.92
CA THR A 127 4.86 3.47 4.41
C THR A 127 3.96 3.01 5.55
N VAL A 128 3.67 3.89 6.51
CA VAL A 128 2.75 3.59 7.62
C VAL A 128 1.35 3.30 7.10
N LEU A 129 0.81 4.14 6.22
CA LEU A 129 -0.52 3.96 5.64
C LEU A 129 -0.64 2.65 4.86
N GLY A 130 0.39 2.31 4.07
CA GLY A 130 0.48 1.01 3.41
C GLY A 130 0.39 -0.12 4.43
N GLN A 131 1.20 -0.09 5.48
CA GLN A 131 1.20 -1.11 6.52
C GLN A 131 -0.15 -1.22 7.24
N LEU A 132 -0.78 -0.09 7.57
CA LEU A 132 -2.11 -0.06 8.19
C LEU A 132 -3.18 -0.73 7.32
N SER A 133 -3.03 -0.71 6.00
CA SER A 133 -3.94 -1.41 5.08
C SER A 133 -3.77 -2.93 5.15
N PHE A 134 -2.55 -3.43 5.35
CA PHE A 134 -2.27 -4.88 5.37
C PHE A 134 -2.59 -5.53 6.71
N MET A 135 -2.38 -4.81 7.81
CA MET A 135 -2.50 -5.34 9.18
C MET A 135 -3.83 -6.05 9.47
N PRO A 136 -5.01 -5.46 9.15
CA PRO A 136 -6.27 -6.12 9.46
C PRO A 136 -6.46 -7.45 8.76
N LEU A 137 -6.01 -7.55 7.51
CA LEU A 137 -6.09 -8.80 6.76
C LEU A 137 -5.21 -9.90 7.39
N LEU A 138 -4.02 -9.55 7.88
CA LEU A 138 -3.14 -10.51 8.56
C LEU A 138 -3.71 -10.98 9.89
N VAL A 139 -4.34 -10.08 10.65
CA VAL A 139 -5.01 -10.41 11.91
C VAL A 139 -6.20 -11.33 11.67
N LEU A 140 -7.07 -11.00 10.71
CA LEU A 140 -8.21 -11.84 10.37
C LEU A 140 -7.80 -13.20 9.81
N ALA A 141 -6.74 -13.25 9.00
CA ALA A 141 -6.18 -14.50 8.52
C ALA A 141 -5.64 -15.36 9.67
N ALA A 142 -5.04 -14.77 10.71
CA ALA A 142 -4.60 -15.50 11.89
C ALA A 142 -5.78 -16.01 12.73
N GLN A 143 -6.85 -15.22 12.88
CA GLN A 143 -8.02 -15.60 13.68
C GLN A 143 -8.85 -16.72 13.04
N LEU A 144 -8.96 -16.71 11.71
CA LEU A 144 -9.79 -17.64 10.95
C LEU A 144 -8.99 -18.81 10.35
N CYS A 145 -7.69 -18.90 10.66
CA CYS A 145 -6.86 -19.95 10.09
C CYS A 145 -7.28 -21.33 10.64
N PRO A 146 -7.50 -22.33 9.77
CA PRO A 146 -7.72 -23.69 10.23
C PRO A 146 -6.41 -24.30 10.73
N GLU A 147 -6.48 -25.03 11.85
CA GLU A 147 -5.32 -25.74 12.38
C GLU A 147 -4.67 -26.66 11.33
N GLY A 148 -3.35 -26.55 11.22
CA GLY A 148 -2.53 -27.37 10.32
C GLY A 148 -2.41 -26.86 8.87
N VAL A 149 -3.01 -25.72 8.52
CA VAL A 149 -2.81 -25.08 7.19
C VAL A 149 -2.44 -23.58 7.26
N GLU A 150 -2.13 -23.08 8.44
CA GLU A 150 -1.81 -21.66 8.72
C GLU A 150 -0.72 -21.12 7.78
N ALA A 151 0.42 -21.82 7.70
CA ALA A 151 1.53 -21.43 6.84
C ALA A 151 1.14 -21.34 5.36
N THR A 152 0.28 -22.26 4.89
CA THR A 152 -0.19 -22.28 3.49
C THR A 152 -1.22 -21.18 3.23
N LEU A 153 -2.06 -20.84 4.21
CA LEU A 153 -2.99 -19.70 4.13
C LEU A 153 -2.22 -18.39 4.00
N PHE A 154 -1.26 -18.15 4.91
CA PHE A 154 -0.41 -16.96 4.85
C PHE A 154 0.41 -16.90 3.57
N ALA A 155 0.99 -18.01 3.11
CA ALA A 155 1.72 -18.05 1.83
C ALA A 155 0.81 -17.69 0.64
N THR A 156 -0.41 -18.22 0.60
CA THR A 156 -1.39 -17.93 -0.45
C THR A 156 -1.79 -16.46 -0.44
N LEU A 157 -2.09 -15.94 0.74
CA LEU A 157 -2.45 -14.55 0.96
C LEU A 157 -1.33 -13.61 0.51
N MET A 158 -0.09 -13.85 0.98
CA MET A 158 1.07 -13.06 0.55
C MET A 158 1.33 -13.17 -0.95
N SER A 159 1.12 -14.34 -1.55
CA SER A 159 1.26 -14.50 -3.00
C SER A 159 0.25 -13.67 -3.78
N ILE A 160 -1.01 -13.63 -3.35
CA ILE A 160 -2.05 -12.80 -3.98
C ILE A 160 -1.69 -11.32 -3.84
N LEU A 161 -1.32 -10.87 -2.64
CA LEU A 161 -0.95 -9.48 -2.39
C LEU A 161 0.27 -9.05 -3.21
N ASN A 162 1.31 -9.89 -3.27
CA ASN A 162 2.50 -9.62 -4.08
C ASN A 162 2.18 -9.59 -5.58
N ALA A 163 1.25 -10.42 -6.06
CA ALA A 163 0.76 -10.34 -7.44
C ALA A 163 0.08 -8.99 -7.72
N GLY A 164 -0.68 -8.46 -6.76
CA GLY A 164 -1.24 -7.10 -6.84
C GLY A 164 -0.14 -6.05 -7.01
N THR A 165 0.88 -6.08 -6.16
CA THR A 165 2.05 -5.17 -6.25
C THR A 165 2.77 -5.29 -7.60
N PHE A 166 2.95 -6.51 -8.10
CA PHE A 166 3.56 -6.75 -9.40
C PHE A 166 2.74 -6.14 -10.54
N ILE A 167 1.41 -6.27 -10.49
CA ILE A 167 0.52 -5.64 -11.47
C ILE A 167 0.61 -4.10 -11.36
N GLY A 168 0.56 -3.54 -10.14
CA GLY A 168 0.62 -2.10 -9.92
C GLY A 168 1.93 -1.46 -10.41
N THR A 169 3.06 -2.10 -10.12
CA THR A 169 4.39 -1.67 -10.62
C THR A 169 4.53 -1.85 -12.13
N SER A 170 4.00 -2.92 -12.70
CA SER A 170 3.99 -3.15 -14.16
C SER A 170 3.13 -2.13 -14.90
N LEU A 171 1.92 -1.85 -14.39
CA LEU A 171 1.03 -0.81 -14.94
C LEU A 171 1.63 0.58 -14.76
N GLY A 172 2.28 0.85 -13.62
CA GLY A 172 2.99 2.09 -13.36
C GLY A 172 4.18 2.30 -14.31
N GLY A 173 4.94 1.26 -14.60
CA GLY A 173 6.00 1.26 -15.62
C GLY A 173 5.44 1.47 -17.04
N GLY A 174 4.33 0.82 -17.37
CA GLY A 174 3.61 1.04 -18.63
C GLY A 174 3.14 2.49 -18.78
N LEU A 175 2.53 3.08 -17.75
CA LEU A 175 2.16 4.49 -17.73
C LEU A 175 3.37 5.41 -17.84
N THR A 176 4.46 5.09 -17.14
CA THR A 176 5.72 5.85 -17.23
C THR A 176 6.22 5.90 -18.67
N SER A 177 6.20 4.77 -19.37
CA SER A 177 6.55 4.69 -20.79
C SER A 177 5.55 5.43 -21.69
N LEU A 178 4.24 5.35 -21.42
CA LEU A 178 3.20 6.06 -22.19
C LEU A 178 3.32 7.58 -22.09
N PHE A 179 3.65 8.10 -20.90
CA PHE A 179 3.89 9.52 -20.68
C PHE A 179 5.29 9.97 -21.13
N GLY A 180 6.13 9.04 -21.61
CA GLY A 180 7.48 9.34 -22.12
C GLY A 180 8.44 9.84 -21.04
N VAL A 181 8.19 9.51 -19.76
CA VAL A 181 9.07 9.92 -18.66
C VAL A 181 10.28 8.98 -18.65
N THR A 182 11.47 9.57 -18.79
CA THR A 182 12.76 8.87 -18.78
C THR A 182 13.67 9.46 -17.72
N SER A 183 14.82 8.84 -17.46
CA SER A 183 15.83 9.36 -16.53
C SER A 183 16.32 10.76 -16.88
N ASP A 184 16.21 11.17 -18.15
CA ASP A 184 16.66 12.46 -18.65
C ASP A 184 15.51 13.46 -18.90
N ASN A 185 14.25 12.98 -18.98
CA ASN A 185 13.09 13.83 -19.25
C ASN A 185 11.95 13.58 -18.25
N PHE A 186 11.64 14.62 -17.47
CA PHE A 186 10.62 14.62 -16.42
C PHE A 186 9.44 15.56 -16.72
N ASP A 187 9.28 16.05 -17.95
CA ASP A 187 8.28 17.07 -18.30
C ASP A 187 6.84 16.62 -17.99
N ASN A 188 6.54 15.34 -18.25
CA ASN A 188 5.24 14.74 -18.01
C ASN A 188 5.11 14.08 -16.63
N MET A 189 6.09 14.23 -15.75
CA MET A 189 6.08 13.56 -14.45
C MET A 189 4.90 14.01 -13.57
N PHE A 190 4.54 15.30 -13.62
CA PHE A 190 3.37 15.80 -12.92
C PHE A 190 2.09 15.10 -13.39
N ALA A 191 1.89 14.99 -14.71
CA ALA A 191 0.71 14.35 -15.29
C ALA A 191 0.67 12.84 -15.00
N LEU A 192 1.82 12.16 -15.03
CA LEU A 192 1.96 10.75 -14.67
C LEU A 192 1.52 10.51 -13.22
N VAL A 193 2.08 11.28 -12.27
CA VAL A 193 1.79 11.13 -10.85
C VAL A 193 0.35 11.54 -10.53
N ALA A 194 -0.16 12.60 -11.14
CA ALA A 194 -1.55 13.01 -10.97
C ALA A 194 -2.53 11.94 -11.48
N THR A 195 -2.22 11.30 -12.62
CA THR A 195 -3.03 10.20 -13.14
C THR A 195 -3.01 9.01 -12.19
N SER A 196 -1.83 8.61 -11.69
CA SER A 196 -1.71 7.54 -10.69
C SER A 196 -2.43 7.86 -9.39
N LEU A 197 -2.40 9.12 -8.94
CA LEU A 197 -3.10 9.59 -7.75
C LEU A 197 -4.63 9.51 -7.91
N VAL A 198 -5.15 9.87 -9.09
CA VAL A 198 -6.58 9.72 -9.37
C VAL A 198 -6.95 8.24 -9.42
N LEU A 199 -6.11 7.39 -10.01
CA LEU A 199 -6.34 5.96 -10.06
C LEU A 199 -6.25 5.29 -8.69
N SER A 200 -5.49 5.84 -7.73
CA SER A 200 -5.44 5.33 -6.36
C SER A 200 -6.74 5.55 -5.56
N LEU A 201 -7.65 6.39 -6.06
CA LEU A 201 -9.02 6.54 -5.53
C LEU A 201 -9.98 5.46 -6.06
N THR A 202 -9.63 4.72 -7.12
CA THR A 202 -10.49 3.67 -7.71
C THR A 202 -10.94 2.63 -6.69
N PRO A 203 -10.09 2.12 -5.78
CA PRO A 203 -10.50 1.20 -4.72
C PRO A 203 -11.58 1.76 -3.80
N LEU A 204 -11.72 3.08 -3.68
CA LEU A 204 -12.77 3.72 -2.87
C LEU A 204 -14.17 3.43 -3.42
N LEU A 205 -14.32 3.30 -4.75
CA LEU A 205 -15.58 2.90 -5.37
C LEU A 205 -15.97 1.46 -5.00
N LEU A 206 -14.94 0.60 -4.87
CA LEU A 206 -15.08 -0.81 -4.50
C LEU A 206 -15.19 -1.01 -2.98
N LEU A 207 -14.90 0.01 -2.18
CA LEU A 207 -15.07 -0.01 -0.72
C LEU A 207 -16.52 -0.28 -0.30
N ASN A 208 -17.50 0.02 -1.15
CA ASN A 208 -18.90 -0.33 -0.90
C ASN A 208 -19.17 -1.84 -0.92
N MET A 209 -18.26 -2.65 -1.47
CA MET A 209 -18.37 -4.11 -1.45
C MET A 209 -17.86 -4.72 -0.14
N VAL A 210 -17.07 -3.99 0.65
CA VAL A 210 -16.57 -4.47 1.95
C VAL A 210 -17.67 -4.26 3.01
N PRO A 211 -18.15 -5.32 3.68
CA PRO A 211 -19.13 -5.20 4.75
C PRO A 211 -18.64 -4.25 5.86
N SER A 212 -19.54 -3.42 6.39
CA SER A 212 -19.21 -2.44 7.43
C SER A 212 -18.91 -3.07 8.79
N ASP A 213 -19.31 -4.31 8.99
CA ASP A 213 -19.38 -4.90 10.32
C ASP A 213 -18.16 -5.77 10.63
N ILE A 214 -17.23 -5.90 9.69
CA ILE A 214 -15.97 -6.61 9.90
C ILE A 214 -15.03 -5.71 10.70
N THR A 215 -14.69 -6.14 11.90
CA THR A 215 -13.62 -5.60 12.74
C THR A 215 -12.49 -6.63 12.82
N SER A 216 -11.30 -6.20 13.26
CA SER A 216 -10.18 -7.12 13.55
C SER A 216 -10.05 -7.41 15.06
N GLU A 217 -11.08 -7.07 15.83
CA GLU A 217 -11.18 -7.36 17.25
C GLU A 217 -11.73 -8.78 17.40
N GLU A 218 -11.19 -9.56 18.34
CA GLU A 218 -11.80 -10.84 18.72
C GLU A 218 -13.14 -10.54 19.42
N ASP A 219 -14.23 -11.09 18.92
CA ASP A 219 -15.51 -11.10 19.64
C ASP A 219 -15.35 -12.07 20.84
N ASP A 220 -15.08 -11.51 22.02
CA ASP A 220 -15.03 -12.22 23.31
C ASP A 220 -16.37 -12.86 23.71
#